data_AF-A0A9K3DCL1-F1
#
_entry.id   AF-A0A9K3DCL1-F1
#
_cell.length_a   1.000
_cell.length_b   1.000
_cell.length_c   1.000
_cell.angle_alpha   90.00
_cell.angle_beta   90.00
_cell.angle_gamma   90.00
#
_symmetry.space_group_name_H-M   'P 1'
#
loop_
_entity.id
_entity.type
_entity.pdbx_description
1 polymer ?
#
loop_
_entity_poly.entity_id
_entity_poly.type
_entity_poly.pdbx_seq_one_letter_code
_entity_poly.pdbx_strand_id
1 'polypeptide(L)' 'PSTPVLRLSFNSHDQNYVACALANESRVLVLDRRMPGVPVAELGSHQKPVNALCWHPESPTKLVTA' A
#
# COMPACT_ATOMS: atom_id res chain seq x y z
N PRO A 1 -8.25 10.15 -15.79
CA PRO A 1 -8.63 10.31 -14.36
C PRO A 1 -7.70 9.47 -13.47
N SER A 2 -7.18 10.04 -12.37
CA SER A 2 -6.41 9.30 -11.36
C SER A 2 -7.37 8.53 -10.45
N THR A 3 -7.12 7.25 -10.21
CA THR A 3 -7.90 6.45 -9.25
C THR A 3 -7.69 6.99 -7.83
N PRO A 4 -8.75 7.28 -7.06
CA PRO A 4 -8.60 7.84 -5.72
C PRO A 4 -8.07 6.80 -4.72
N VAL A 5 -7.40 7.28 -3.66
CA VAL A 5 -6.92 6.45 -2.55
C VAL A 5 -8.06 6.22 -1.55
N LEU A 6 -8.34 4.95 -1.25
CA LEU A 6 -9.36 4.56 -0.28
C LEU A 6 -8.78 4.44 1.14
N ARG A 7 -7.58 3.86 1.27
CA ARG A 7 -6.93 3.61 2.56
C ARG A 7 -5.42 3.78 2.47
N LEU A 8 -4.85 4.22 3.58
CA LEU A 8 -3.41 4.30 3.80
C LEU A 8 -3.06 3.44 5.02
N SER A 9 -1.90 2.80 4.98
CA SER A 9 -1.31 2.12 6.12
C SER A 9 0.17 2.47 6.17
N PHE A 10 0.64 3.01 7.30
CA PHE A 10 2.03 3.40 7.50
C PHE A 10 2.81 2.24 8.07
N ASN A 11 4.03 2.03 7.57
CA ASN A 11 4.94 1.06 8.15
C ASN A 11 5.47 1.61 9.49
N SER A 12 5.27 0.85 10.57
CA SER A 12 5.66 1.26 11.92
C SER A 12 7.16 1.19 12.17
N HIS A 13 7.89 0.35 11.42
CA HIS A 13 9.34 0.20 11.52
C HIS A 13 10.08 1.21 10.66
N ASP A 14 9.61 1.43 9.43
CA ASP A 14 10.18 2.41 8.51
C ASP A 14 9.09 3.38 8.03
N GLN A 15 8.98 4.51 8.72
CA GLN A 15 7.96 5.53 8.45
C GLN A 15 8.10 6.21 7.08
N ASN A 16 9.11 5.87 6.28
CA ASN A 16 9.20 6.33 4.90
C ASN A 16 8.22 5.60 3.98
N TYR A 17 7.80 4.38 4.33
CA TYR A 17 6.94 3.58 3.47
C TYR A 17 5.47 3.63 3.88
N VAL A 18 4.62 3.82 2.88
CA VAL A 18 3.16 3.86 3.03
C VAL A 18 2.53 2.94 2.00
N ALA A 19 1.63 2.06 2.43
CA ALA A 19 0.81 1.25 1.55
C ALA A 19 -0.50 1.97 1.24
N CYS A 20 -0.95 1.94 -0.01
CA CYS A 20 -2.12 2.63 -0.53
C CYS A 20 -3.06 1.65 -1.22
N ALA A 21 -4.31 1.58 -0.78
CA ALA A 21 -5.38 0.88 -1.47
C ALA A 21 -6.14 1.89 -2.34
N LEU A 22 -6.33 1.57 -3.61
CA LEU A 22 -7.01 2.44 -4.58
C LEU A 22 -8.47 2.02 -4.74
N ALA A 23 -9.35 2.97 -5.01
CA ALA A 23 -10.78 2.69 -5.14
C ALA A 23 -11.05 1.76 -6.34
N ASN A 24 -11.81 0.68 -6.08
CA ASN A 24 -12.20 -0.33 -7.07
C ASN A 24 -11.03 -1.06 -7.76
N GLU A 25 -9.84 -1.05 -7.15
CA GLU A 25 -8.64 -1.67 -7.69
C GLU A 25 -8.21 -2.86 -6.82
N SER A 26 -7.74 -3.93 -7.47
CA SER A 26 -7.20 -5.10 -6.77
C SER A 26 -5.70 -4.99 -6.46
N ARG A 27 -5.07 -3.89 -6.89
CA ARG A 27 -3.65 -3.61 -6.61
C ARG A 27 -3.47 -2.67 -5.43
N VAL A 28 -2.33 -2.82 -4.77
CA VAL A 28 -1.85 -1.96 -3.68
C VAL A 28 -0.54 -1.33 -4.11
N LEU A 29 -0.41 -0.02 -3.91
CA LEU A 29 0.85 0.69 -4.15
C LEU A 29 1.62 0.82 -2.84
N VAL A 30 2.93 0.60 -2.88
CA VAL A 30 3.84 0.98 -1.79
C VAL A 30 4.60 2.20 -2.25
N LEU A 31 4.50 3.28 -1.49
CA LEU A 31 5.14 4.57 -1.79
C LEU A 31 6.26 4.82 -0.80
N ASP A 32 7.33 5.45 -1.27
CA ASP A 32 8.31 6.13 -0.42
C ASP A 32 7.91 7.61 -0.32
N ARG A 33 7.63 8.10 0.89
CA ARG A 33 7.21 9.49 1.14
C ARG A 33 8.25 10.53 0.72
N ARG A 34 9.53 10.15 0.62
CA ARG A 34 10.63 11.02 0.20
C ARG A 34 10.60 11.26 -1.32
N MET A 35 10.03 10.30 -2.07
CA MET A 35 9.90 10.36 -3.53
C MET A 35 8.53 9.80 -3.95
N PRO A 36 7.43 10.52 -3.67
CA PRO A 36 6.07 9.98 -3.87
C PRO A 36 5.66 9.89 -5.35
N GLY A 37 6.46 10.43 -6.28
CA GLY A 37 6.14 10.48 -7.70
C GLY A 37 6.15 9.11 -8.39
N VAL A 38 6.80 8.10 -7.80
CA VAL A 38 6.87 6.73 -8.34
C VAL A 38 6.71 5.72 -7.20
N PRO A 39 5.80 4.74 -7.31
CA PRO A 39 5.70 3.65 -6.34
C PRO A 39 7.01 2.84 -6.29
N VAL A 40 7.44 2.48 -5.08
CA VAL A 40 8.58 1.57 -4.90
C VAL A 40 8.19 0.12 -5.16
N ALA A 41 6.90 -0.21 -5.04
CA ALA A 41 6.35 -1.51 -5.42
C ALA A 41 4.86 -1.41 -5.77
N GLU A 42 4.40 -2.31 -6.62
CA GLU A 42 2.98 -2.59 -6.88
C GLU A 42 2.68 -4.05 -6.56
N LEU A 43 1.69 -4.30 -5.69
CA LEU A 43 1.25 -5.63 -5.29
C LEU A 43 -0.09 -5.94 -5.96
N GLY A 44 -0.17 -6.99 -6.80
CA GLY A 44 -1.31 -7.22 -7.69
C GLY A 44 -1.93 -8.63 -7.64
N SER A 45 -1.76 -9.37 -6.55
CA SER A 45 -2.23 -10.77 -6.50
C SER A 45 -3.75 -10.94 -6.28
N HIS A 46 -4.45 -9.90 -5.83
CA HIS A 46 -5.91 -9.98 -5.65
C HIS A 46 -6.64 -9.88 -6.98
N GLN A 47 -7.77 -10.59 -7.10
CA GLN A 47 -8.67 -10.49 -8.26
C GLN A 47 -9.87 -9.56 -8.00
N LYS A 48 -10.01 -9.07 -6.76
CA LYS A 48 -11.11 -8.21 -6.31
C LYS A 48 -10.53 -6.98 -5.60
N PRO A 49 -11.33 -5.90 -5.46
CA PRO A 49 -10.86 -4.68 -4.82
C PRO A 49 -10.35 -4.91 -3.40
N VAL A 50 -9.17 -4.36 -3.10
CA VAL A 50 -8.55 -4.43 -1.77
C VAL A 50 -9.16 -3.36 -0.86
N ASN A 51 -9.55 -3.77 0.34
CA ASN A 51 -10.24 -2.93 1.31
C ASN A 51 -9.58 -2.92 2.68
N ALA A 52 -8.50 -3.66 2.92
CA ALA A 52 -7.74 -3.60 4.17
C ALA A 52 -6.23 -3.72 3.94
N LEU A 53 -5.45 -3.04 4.78
CA LEU A 53 -3.99 -2.97 4.74
C LEU A 53 -3.43 -3.00 6.16
N CYS A 54 -2.49 -3.91 6.45
CA CYS A 54 -1.84 -3.98 7.75
C CYS A 54 -0.37 -4.39 7.61
N TRP A 55 0.55 -3.51 8.03
CA TRP A 55 1.98 -3.83 8.11
C TRP A 55 2.25 -4.75 9.30
N HIS A 56 3.20 -5.68 9.16
CA HIS A 56 3.59 -6.56 10.25
C HIS A 56 4.28 -5.75 11.36
N PRO A 57 3.91 -5.95 12.64
CA PRO A 57 4.38 -5.11 13.74
C PRO A 57 5.85 -5.30 14.09
N GLU A 58 6.51 -6.36 13.60
CA GLU A 58 7.92 -6.69 13.87
C GLU A 58 8.77 -6.87 12.60
N SER A 59 8.19 -6.67 11.41
CA SER A 59 8.88 -6.94 10.16
C SER A 59 8.60 -5.85 9.12
N PRO A 60 9.60 -5.05 8.73
CA PRO A 60 9.40 -3.89 7.86
C PRO A 60 9.04 -4.27 6.41
N THR A 61 9.23 -5.53 6.02
CA THR A 61 9.01 -6.00 4.63
C THR A 61 7.70 -6.74 4.44
N LYS A 62 6.93 -6.98 5.52
CA LYS A 62 5.70 -7.76 5.48
C LYS A 62 4.48 -6.85 5.56
N LEU A 63 3.61 -6.98 4.56
CA LEU A 63 2.32 -6.30 4.48
C LEU A 63 1.24 -7.36 4.20
N VAL A 64 0.14 -7.30 4.97
CA VAL A 64 -1.07 -8.09 4.74
C VAL A 64 -2.12 -7.22 4.07
N THR A 65 -2.84 -7.79 3.11
CA THR A 65 -3.86 -7.12 2.29
C THR A 65 -5.09 -8.02 2.18
N ALA A 66 -6.30 -7.43 2.20
CA ALA A 66 -7.57 -8.14 2.05
C ALA A 66 -8.62 -7.30 1.31
#